data_AF-A0A2S9JRY7-F1
#
_entry.id   AF-A0A2S9JRY7-F1
#
_cell.length_a   1.000
_cell.length_b   1.000
_cell.length_c   1.000
_cell.angle_alpha   90.00
_cell.angle_beta   90.00
_cell.angle_gamma   90.00
#
_symmetry.space_group_name_H-M   'P 1'
#
loop_
_entity.id
_entity.type
_entity.pdbx_description
1 polymer ?
#
loop_
_entity_poly.entity_id
_entity_poly.type
_entity_poly.pdbx_seq_one_letter_code
_entity_poly.pdbx_strand_id
1 'polypeptide(L)' 'MKKLIGKISQAVQVVLLAPIKLPAKAMSVLKYIAVGLGIIEQVMQEEERKPKAEGKEGSNADDE' A
#
# COMPACT_ATOMS: atom_id res chain seq x y z
N MET A 1 -1.47 -10.95 -19.82
CA MET A 1 -0.75 -10.68 -18.55
C MET A 1 0.77 -10.86 -18.65
N LYS A 2 1.31 -11.90 -19.30
CA LYS A 2 2.78 -12.10 -19.46
C LYS A 2 3.53 -10.90 -20.07
N LYS A 3 2.90 -10.18 -21.01
CA LYS A 3 3.50 -9.01 -21.68
C LYS A 3 3.72 -7.80 -20.75
N LEU A 4 2.89 -7.63 -19.71
CA LEU A 4 3.04 -6.55 -18.73
C LEU A 4 4.18 -6.85 -17.77
N ILE A 5 4.22 -8.06 -17.24
CA ILE A 5 5.29 -8.55 -16.35
C ILE A 5 6.65 -8.50 -17.06
N GLY A 6 6.71 -8.91 -18.34
CA GLY A 6 7.94 -8.83 -19.14
C GLY A 6 8.46 -7.40 -19.31
N LYS A 7 7.57 -6.42 -19.53
CA LYS A 7 7.96 -5.00 -19.63
C LYS A 7 8.49 -4.44 -18.31
N ILE A 8 7.89 -4.82 -17.18
CA ILE A 8 8.35 -4.42 -15.85
C ILE A 8 9.72 -5.04 -15.56
N SER A 9 9.88 -6.35 -15.83
CA SER A 9 11.15 -7.06 -15.65
C SER A 9 12.27 -6.44 -16.49
N GLN A 10 11.98 -6.09 -17.74
CA GLN A 10 12.95 -5.44 -18.63
C GLN A 10 13.29 -4.01 -18.15
N ALA A 11 12.31 -3.24 -17.68
CA ALA A 11 12.58 -1.92 -17.11
C ALA A 11 13.45 -2.03 -15.85
N VAL A 12 13.17 -2.98 -14.95
CA VAL A 12 13.98 -3.23 -13.75
C VAL A 12 15.40 -3.66 -14.13
N GLN A 13 15.56 -4.54 -15.11
CA GLN A 13 16.88 -4.96 -15.60
C GLN A 13 17.68 -3.79 -16.19
N VAL A 14 17.04 -2.91 -16.97
CA VAL A 14 17.69 -1.71 -17.52
C VAL A 14 18.13 -0.76 -16.39
N VAL A 15 17.31 -0.61 -15.35
CA VAL A 15 17.65 0.20 -14.17
C VAL A 15 18.83 -0.40 -13.39
N LEU A 16 18.90 -1.73 -13.25
CA LEU A 16 19.96 -2.43 -12.51
C LEU A 16 21.29 -2.53 -13.30
N LEU A 17 21.20 -2.69 -14.62
CA LEU A 17 22.37 -2.83 -15.51
C LEU A 17 22.97 -1.48 -15.92
N ALA A 18 22.22 -0.38 -15.78
CA ALA A 18 22.76 0.95 -16.01
C ALA A 18 23.91 1.26 -15.04
N PRO A 19 24.96 1.99 -15.45
CA PRO A 19 26.15 2.24 -14.64
C PRO A 19 25.86 3.18 -13.46
N ILE A 20 25.21 2.68 -12.39
CA ILE A 20 24.85 3.25 -11.05
C ILE A 20 24.17 4.65 -11.06
N LYS A 21 24.25 5.39 -12.16
CA LYS A 21 23.69 6.71 -12.39
C LYS A 21 22.21 6.56 -12.69
N LEU A 22 21.44 6.29 -11.64
CA LEU A 22 20.01 6.51 -11.63
C LEU A 22 19.76 7.97 -12.07
N PRO A 23 18.78 8.23 -12.95
CA PRO A 23 18.50 9.58 -13.40
C PRO A 23 18.27 10.48 -12.17
N ALA A 24 18.82 11.70 -12.17
CA ALA A 24 18.77 12.60 -11.01
C ALA A 24 17.34 12.83 -10.46
N LYS A 25 16.32 12.61 -11.29
CA LYS A 25 14.90 12.70 -10.95
C LYS A 25 14.34 11.48 -10.20
N ALA A 26 15.08 10.37 -10.11
CA ALA A 26 14.67 9.18 -9.37
C ALA A 26 14.36 9.51 -7.90
N MET A 27 15.15 10.39 -7.28
CA MET A 27 14.88 10.87 -5.92
C MET A 27 13.54 11.59 -5.79
N SER A 28 13.14 12.38 -6.78
CA SER A 28 11.83 13.04 -6.77
C SER A 28 10.71 12.02 -6.93
N VAL A 29 10.87 11.02 -7.80
CA VAL A 29 9.89 9.94 -7.98
C VAL A 29 9.73 9.12 -6.69
N LEU A 30 10.83 8.76 -6.02
CA LEU A 30 10.80 8.04 -4.75
C LEU A 30 10.06 8.83 -3.65
N LYS A 31 10.21 10.16 -3.59
CA LYS A 31 9.45 11.00 -2.66
C LYS A 31 7.94 10.91 -2.89
N TYR A 32 7.49 10.95 -4.14
CA TYR A 32 6.07 10.81 -4.45
C TYR A 32 5.52 9.42 -4.12
N ILE A 33 6.32 8.38 -4.37
CA ILE A 33 5.96 7.02 -3.96
C ILE A 33 5.83 6.93 -2.43
N ALA A 34 6.79 7.49 -1.68
CA ALA A 34 6.75 7.49 -0.22
C ALA A 34 5.53 8.25 0.33
N VAL A 35 5.21 9.42 -0.22
CA VAL A 35 4.00 10.17 0.16
C VAL A 35 2.73 9.37 -0.14
N GLY A 36 2.64 8.76 -1.33
CA GLY A 36 1.49 7.93 -1.70
C GLY A 36 1.31 6.71 -0.79
N LEU A 37 2.41 6.00 -0.49
CA LEU A 37 2.40 4.85 0.42
C LEU A 37 2.03 5.25 1.85
N GLY A 38 2.55 6.37 2.36
CA GLY A 38 2.21 6.87 3.69
C GLY A 38 0.73 7.24 3.83
N ILE A 39 0.12 7.81 2.77
CA ILE A 39 -1.33 8.07 2.74
C ILE A 39 -2.12 6.76 2.75
N ILE A 40 -1.75 5.79 1.91
CA ILE A 40 -2.42 4.48 1.86
C ILE A 40 -2.33 3.78 3.22
N GLU A 41 -1.15 3.78 3.83
CA GLU A 41 -0.93 3.22 5.16
C GLU A 41 -1.80 3.90 6.22
N GLN A 42 -1.87 5.23 6.21
CA GLN A 42 -2.71 5.97 7.15
C GLN A 42 -4.20 5.67 6.99
N VAL A 43 -4.71 5.61 5.74
CA VAL A 43 -6.12 5.29 5.47
C VAL A 43 -6.45 3.86 5.89
N MET A 44 -5.57 2.89 5.60
CA MET A 44 -5.75 1.50 6.03
C MET A 44 -5.72 1.37 7.55
N GLN A 45 -4.81 2.08 8.23
CA GLN A 45 -4.77 2.13 9.70
C GLN A 45 -6.01 2.82 10.30
N GLU A 46 -6.56 3.84 9.65
CA GLU A 46 -7.80 4.50 10.08
C GLU A 46 -9.03 3.60 9.91
N GLU A 47 -9.08 2.76 8.86
CA GLU A 47 -10.11 1.72 8.72
C GLU A 47 -10.02 0.66 9.82
N GLU A 48 -8.81 0.24 10.21
CA GLU A 48 -8.59 -0.71 11.31
C GLU A 48 -8.89 -0.10 12.69
N ARG A 49 -8.78 1.22 12.85
CA ARG A 49 -9.07 1.95 14.11
C ARG A 49 -10.51 2.41 14.27
N LYS A 50 -11.39 2.18 13.28
CA LYS A 50 -12.83 2.35 13.51
C LYS A 50 -13.23 1.39 14.63
N PRO A 51 -13.81 1.86 15.75
CA PRO A 51 -14.31 0.96 16.78
C PRO A 51 -15.32 0.05 16.08
N LYS A 52 -15.13 -1.27 16.18
CA LYS A 52 -16.21 -2.21 15.94
C LYS A 52 -17.38 -1.72 16.79
N ALA A 53 -18.38 -1.13 16.16
CA ALA A 53 -19.67 -0.94 16.79
C ALA A 53 -20.28 -2.34 16.95
N GLU A 54 -19.84 -3.06 17.98
CA GLU A 54 -20.57 -4.21 18.50
C GLU A 54 -21.87 -3.64 19.07
N GLY A 55 -22.93 -3.84 18.28
CA GLY A 55 -24.27 -3.38 18.59
C GLY A 55 -24.73 -3.93 19.92
N LYS A 56 -25.37 -3.05 20.69
CA LYS A 56 -26.40 -3.45 21.64
C LYS A 56 -27.49 -4.19 20.86
N GLU A 57 -27.53 -5.51 20.98
CA GLU A 57 -28.77 -6.28 20.92
C GLU A 57 -28.97 -6.90 22.30
N GLY A 58 -29.94 -6.35 23.04
CA GLY A 58 -30.51 -7.02 24.18
C GLY A 58 -31.66 -7.90 23.70
N SER A 59 -31.70 -9.14 24.17
CA SER A 59 -32.95 -9.85 24.46
C SER A 59 -32.66 -11.15 25.23
N ASN A 60 -33.17 -11.20 26.46
CA ASN A 60 -33.64 -12.35 27.24
C ASN A 60 -32.93 -13.71 27.12
N ALA A 61 -32.42 -14.16 28.27
CA ALA A 61 -32.98 -15.35 28.92
C ALA A 61 -32.77 -15.23 30.43
N ASP A 62 -33.88 -15.15 31.13
CA ASP A 62 -34.04 -15.15 32.58
C ASP A 62 -33.61 -16.49 33.23
N ASP A 63 -33.46 -16.43 34.55
CA ASP A 63 -33.27 -17.48 35.56
C ASP A 63 -33.84 -18.88 35.24
N GLU A 64 -33.04 -19.93 35.50
CA GLU A 64 -33.31 -21.01 36.49
C GLU A 64 -32.07 -21.92 36.71
#